data_AF-A0A1Z4RWD5-F1
#
_entry.id   AF-A0A1Z4RWD5-F1
#
_cell.length_a   1.000
_cell.length_b   1.000
_cell.length_c   1.000
_cell.angle_alpha   90.00
_cell.angle_beta   90.00
_cell.angle_gamma   90.00
#
_symmetry.space_group_name_H-M   'P 1'
#
loop_
_entity.id
_entity.type
_entity.pdbx_description
1 polymer ?
#
loop_
_entity_poly.entity_id
_entity_poly.type
_entity_poly.pdbx_seq_one_letter_code
_entity_poly.pdbx_strand_id
1 'polypeptide(L)' 'MGVVINRDSHRGQLTFSPKPILLPRECFIPMKQIEAEIY' A
#
# COMPACT_ATOMS: atom_id res chain seq x y z
N MET A 1 6.73 -6.02 2.43
CA MET A 1 5.34 -6.02 2.93
C MET A 1 4.83 -4.59 2.98
N GLY A 2 3.58 -4.38 2.65
CA GLY A 2 2.96 -3.06 2.64
C GLY A 2 1.50 -3.13 2.21
N VAL A 3 0.90 -1.99 1.91
CA VAL A 3 -0.52 -1.89 1.55
C VAL A 3 -0.63 -1.36 0.12
N VAL A 4 -1.43 -2.02 -0.71
CA VAL A 4 -1.88 -1.48 -1.99
C VAL A 4 -3.19 -0.73 -1.74
N ILE A 5 -3.29 0.53 -2.17
CA ILE A 5 -4.48 1.36 -1.99
C ILE A 5 -5.00 1.80 -3.35
N ASN A 6 -6.30 1.62 -3.57
CA ASN A 6 -7.00 2.23 -4.70
C ASN A 6 -7.27 3.71 -4.39
N ARG A 7 -6.78 4.62 -5.23
CA ARG A 7 -6.86 6.08 -5.00
C ARG A 7 -8.26 6.67 -5.09
N ASP A 8 -9.19 6.01 -5.79
CA ASP A 8 -10.55 6.51 -5.93
C ASP A 8 -11.42 6.11 -4.74
N SER A 9 -11.34 4.84 -4.34
CA SER A 9 -12.17 4.27 -3.28
C SER A 9 -11.52 4.31 -1.89
N HIS A 10 -10.22 4.66 -1.83
CA HIS A 10 -9.37 4.59 -0.64
C HIS A 10 -9.32 3.20 0.02
N ARG A 11 -9.76 2.15 -0.68
CA ARG A 11 -9.72 0.79 -0.17
C ARG A 11 -8.31 0.23 -0.27
N GLY A 12 -7.80 -0.25 0.85
CA GLY A 12 -6.49 -0.88 0.96
C GLY A 12 -6.55 -2.41 0.97
N GLN A 13 -5.50 -3.05 0.46
CA GLN A 13 -5.26 -4.48 0.58
C GLN A 13 -3.81 -4.72 1.05
N LEU A 14 -3.65 -5.56 2.07
CA LEU A 14 -2.34 -5.98 2.55
C LEU A 14 -1.64 -6.85 1.50
N THR A 15 -0.39 -6.53 1.17
CA THR A 15 0.45 -7.34 0.30
C THR A 15 1.76 -7.72 0.98
N PHE A 16 2.07 -9.01 0.87
CA PHE A 16 3.32 -9.57 1.39
C PHE A 16 4.47 -9.46 0.38
N SER A 17 4.15 -9.18 -0.89
CA SER A 17 5.16 -8.98 -1.94
C SER A 17 5.85 -7.61 -1.79
N PRO A 18 7.19 -7.54 -1.94
CA PRO A 18 7.91 -6.26 -2.00
C PRO A 18 7.70 -5.49 -3.31
N LYS A 19 7.17 -6.14 -4.36
CA LYS A 19 6.86 -5.54 -5.66
C LYS A 19 5.49 -6.06 -6.14
N PRO A 20 4.38 -5.53 -5.62
CA PRO A 20 3.05 -5.92 -6.12
C PRO A 20 2.85 -5.44 -7.56
N ILE A 21 2.09 -6.19 -8.34
CA ILE A 21 1.52 -5.68 -9.59
C ILE A 21 0.42 -4.70 -9.20
N LEU A 22 0.47 -3.49 -9.76
CA LEU A 22 -0.51 -2.43 -9.50
C LEU A 22 -1.45 -2.30 -10.69
N LEU A 23 -2.74 -2.23 -10.41
CA LEU A 23 -3.75 -1.83 -11.38
C LEU A 23 -3.70 -0.30 -11.58
N PRO A 24 -4.28 0.21 -12.68
CA PRO A 24 -4.48 1.64 -12.83
C PRO A 24 -5.16 2.23 -11.60
N ARG A 25 -4.63 3.35 -11.10
CA ARG A 25 -5.09 4.07 -9.89
C ARG A 25 -4.81 3.38 -8.56
N GLU A 26 -4.03 2.32 -8.55
CA GLU A 26 -3.47 1.79 -7.30
C GLU A 26 -2.12 2.43 -7.01
N CYS A 27 -1.79 2.54 -5.72
CA CYS A 27 -0.44 2.82 -5.28
C CYS A 27 -0.04 1.92 -4.13
N PHE A 28 1.26 1.61 -4.06
CA PHE A 28 1.84 0.82 -2.98
C PHE A 28 2.45 1.72 -1.91
N ILE A 29 2.09 1.47 -0.65
CA ILE A 29 2.69 2.12 0.51
C ILE A 29 3.51 1.06 1.28
N PRO A 30 4.85 1.21 1.35
CA PRO A 30 5.69 0.31 2.14
C PRO A 30 5.34 0.40 3.63
N MET A 31 5.32 -0.76 4.32
CA MET A 31 4.96 -0.79 5.76
C MET A 31 5.85 0.14 6.62
N LYS A 32 7.15 0.24 6.29
CA LYS A 32 8.09 1.13 6.98
C LYS A 32 7.67 2.60 7.01
N GLN A 33 6.92 3.05 5.99
CA GLN A 33 6.41 4.42 5.94
C GLN A 33 5.18 4.61 6.83
N ILE A 34 4.37 3.56 7.01
CA ILE A 34 3.17 3.56 7.86
C ILE A 34 3.57 3.51 9.33
N GLU A 35 4.56 2.68 9.67
CA GLU A 35 5.08 2.56 11.04
C GLU A 35 5.73 3.86 11.54
N ALA A 36 6.23 4.71 10.64
CA ALA A 36 6.85 5.98 10.99
C ALA A 36 5.85 7.02 11.54
N GLU A 37 4.54 6.86 11.32
CA GLU A 37 3.50 7.74 11.92
C GLU A 37 3.11 7.34 13.35
N ILE A 38 3.64 6.22 13.87
CA ILE A 38 3.29 5.71 15.21
C ILE A 38 4.26 6.23 16.31
N TYR A 39 5.24 7.08 15.96
CA TYR A 39 6.21 7.64 16.91
C TYR A 39 6.01 9.14 17.17
#